data_AF-A0A1J3FQE8-F1
#
_entry.id   AF-A0A1J3FQE8-F1
#
_cell.length_a   1.000
_cell.length_b   1.000
_cell.length_c   1.000
_cell.angle_alpha   90.00
_cell.angle_beta   90.00
_cell.angle_gamma   90.00
#
_symmetry.space_group_name_H-M   'P 1'
#
loop_
_entity.id
_entity.type
_entity.pdbx_description
1 polymer ?
#
loop_
_entity_poly.entity_id
_entity_poly.type
_entity_poly.pdbx_seq_one_letter_code
_entity_poly.pdbx_strand_id
1 'polypeptide(L)'
;MSESSNLMVKARDLLATPSHEGLAFIVDQLFTRKQSVEYQTSRPLYDFCVANFSNCLTLNLLKVYRHSSDDLVRFRSILLLSETLTKLRNRGLELSPVALNEIKPLLISCLTMPKAKKSDTKILRIIVSSVAFNVMMLGNGGRNWDELGDCILSLANCDPLRAFNVFLDLPPVNGAFINRFRQKLLEEVYKVLFHPEQDKDEDWILALETAIKLGIQVLDSESESRREILDNVLKSSDTLVSMGMEQSLQEALQHLVKFLAKEASLCKWSKDQCGFVAEFAFRIAGVGGTKTKESVKKIRGMLTEMENYVPDPSLLENQDLDRYLYNNLMQKSALEILQAFSATELDDRTREVAIRRLHDLLCDHTSGNGELDVAEIENLQPLLIT
;
A
#
# COMPACT_ATOMS: atom_id res chain seq x y z
N MET A 1 4.42 12.29 -42.43
CA MET A 1 5.89 12.34 -42.21
C MET A 1 6.39 13.73 -41.83
N SER A 2 5.90 14.81 -42.45
CA SER A 2 6.29 16.20 -42.13
C SER A 2 5.91 16.65 -40.72
N GLU A 3 4.71 16.31 -40.24
CA GLU A 3 4.23 16.72 -38.91
C GLU A 3 4.99 16.05 -37.76
N SER A 4 5.28 14.75 -37.86
CA SER A 4 6.10 14.03 -36.87
C SER A 4 7.53 14.57 -36.82
N SER A 5 8.11 14.91 -37.97
CA SER A 5 9.43 15.56 -38.05
C SER A 5 9.43 16.95 -37.39
N ASN A 6 8.35 17.73 -37.57
CA ASN A 6 8.19 19.04 -36.94
C ASN A 6 8.05 18.94 -35.40
N LEU A 7 7.25 17.98 -34.91
CA LEU A 7 7.11 17.74 -33.47
C LEU A 7 8.42 17.28 -32.83
N MET A 8 9.19 16.45 -33.52
CA MET A 8 10.50 15.99 -33.05
C MET A 8 11.47 17.15 -32.80
N VAL A 9 11.57 18.09 -33.76
CA VAL A 9 12.43 19.28 -33.63
C VAL A 9 11.96 20.15 -32.46
N LYS A 10 10.66 20.50 -32.43
CA LYS A 10 10.08 21.31 -31.34
C LYS A 10 10.27 20.69 -29.96
N ALA A 11 10.09 19.38 -29.83
CA ALA A 11 10.26 18.67 -28.57
C ALA A 11 11.72 18.69 -28.09
N ARG A 12 12.67 18.48 -29.01
CA ARG A 12 14.10 18.58 -28.69
C ARG A 12 14.48 19.99 -28.27
N ASP A 13 14.07 21.00 -29.03
CA ASP A 13 14.37 22.40 -28.71
C ASP A 13 13.79 22.78 -27.35
N LEU A 14 12.53 22.39 -27.08
CA LEU A 14 11.85 22.64 -25.80
C LEU A 14 12.59 22.00 -24.62
N LEU A 15 13.00 20.73 -24.74
CA LEU A 15 13.55 19.95 -23.61
C LEU A 15 15.06 20.08 -23.44
N ALA A 16 15.79 20.49 -24.49
CA ALA A 16 17.23 20.76 -24.44
C ALA A 16 17.55 22.19 -23.96
N THR A 17 16.57 23.09 -23.98
CA THR A 17 16.74 24.46 -23.49
C THR A 17 17.02 24.45 -21.98
N PRO A 18 18.10 25.10 -21.50
CA PRO A 18 18.41 25.15 -20.07
C PRO A 18 17.36 25.90 -19.22
N SER A 19 16.66 26.86 -19.84
CA SER A 19 15.55 27.58 -19.21
C SER A 19 14.31 26.69 -19.12
N HIS A 20 13.61 26.77 -17.98
CA HIS A 20 12.35 26.06 -17.75
C HIS A 20 11.12 26.85 -18.24
N GLU A 21 11.29 28.09 -18.72
CA GLU A 21 10.21 29.00 -19.11
C GLU A 21 9.39 28.48 -20.29
N GLY A 22 10.05 27.91 -21.30
CA GLY A 22 9.36 27.34 -22.46
C GLY A 22 8.40 26.21 -22.06
N LEU A 23 8.85 25.31 -21.21
CA LEU A 23 7.99 24.23 -20.71
C LEU A 23 6.93 24.75 -19.73
N ALA A 24 7.26 25.74 -18.89
CA ALA A 24 6.29 26.40 -18.01
C ALA A 24 5.13 27.02 -18.81
N PHE A 25 5.42 27.65 -19.96
CA PHE A 25 4.41 28.17 -20.87
C PHE A 25 3.52 27.06 -21.44
N ILE A 26 4.12 25.96 -21.92
CA ILE A 26 3.36 24.79 -22.41
C ILE A 26 2.47 24.22 -21.28
N VAL A 27 3.01 24.09 -20.07
CA VAL A 27 2.24 23.63 -18.90
C VAL A 27 1.03 24.52 -18.67
N ASP A 28 1.17 25.84 -18.72
CA ASP A 28 0.05 26.76 -18.55
C ASP A 28 -1.03 26.58 -19.63
N GLN A 29 -0.61 26.46 -20.88
CA GLN A 29 -1.51 26.23 -22.03
C GLN A 29 -2.28 24.91 -21.94
N LEU A 30 -1.73 23.87 -21.30
CA LEU A 30 -2.43 22.60 -21.12
C LEU A 30 -3.61 22.69 -20.14
N PHE A 31 -3.71 23.77 -19.36
CA PHE A 31 -4.81 24.01 -18.41
C PHE A 31 -5.83 25.05 -18.92
N THR A 32 -5.73 25.48 -20.18
CA THR A 32 -6.77 26.29 -20.82
C THR A 32 -7.90 25.40 -21.34
N ARG A 33 -8.95 26.01 -21.93
CA ARG A 33 -10.09 25.26 -22.48
C ARG A 33 -9.63 24.37 -23.63
N LYS A 34 -10.16 23.15 -23.72
CA LYS A 34 -9.79 22.17 -24.76
C LYS A 34 -10.02 22.66 -26.20
N GLN A 35 -10.97 23.57 -26.41
CA GLN A 35 -11.21 24.17 -27.74
C GLN A 35 -10.29 25.35 -28.07
N SER A 36 -9.48 25.81 -27.11
CA SER A 36 -8.56 26.93 -27.34
C SER A 36 -7.40 26.52 -28.26
N VAL A 37 -6.88 27.47 -29.03
CA VAL A 37 -5.76 27.25 -29.94
C VAL A 37 -4.51 26.85 -29.14
N GLU A 38 -4.33 27.44 -27.96
CA GLU A 38 -3.26 27.16 -27.03
C GLU A 38 -3.26 25.68 -26.61
N TYR A 39 -4.40 25.16 -26.15
CA TYR A 39 -4.51 23.76 -25.76
C TYR A 39 -4.29 22.83 -26.96
N GLN A 40 -4.94 23.11 -28.09
CA GLN A 40 -4.85 22.27 -29.28
C GLN A 40 -3.44 22.23 -29.88
N THR A 41 -2.65 23.29 -29.69
CA THR A 41 -1.25 23.35 -30.15
C THR A 41 -0.30 22.69 -29.17
N SER A 42 -0.47 22.92 -27.87
CA SER A 42 0.41 22.39 -26.82
C SER A 42 0.20 20.90 -26.55
N ARG A 43 -1.04 20.41 -26.66
CA ARG A 43 -1.37 19.03 -26.31
C ARG A 43 -0.64 17.98 -27.15
N PRO A 44 -0.62 18.06 -28.50
CA PRO A 44 0.11 17.09 -29.32
C PRO A 44 1.61 17.09 -29.05
N LEU A 45 2.21 18.26 -28.81
CA LEU A 45 3.63 18.37 -28.47
C LEU A 45 3.92 17.71 -27.12
N TYR A 46 3.08 17.97 -26.12
CA TYR A 46 3.21 17.33 -24.81
C TYR A 46 3.08 15.80 -24.90
N ASP A 47 2.04 15.30 -25.57
CA ASP A 47 1.82 13.86 -25.74
C ASP A 47 2.98 13.21 -26.52
N PHE A 48 3.55 13.91 -27.50
CA PHE A 48 4.75 13.48 -28.21
C PHE A 48 5.97 13.39 -27.28
N CYS A 49 6.17 14.38 -26.41
CA CYS A 49 7.23 14.35 -25.39
C CYS A 49 7.04 13.20 -24.40
N VAL A 50 5.81 12.92 -23.95
CA VAL A 50 5.52 11.78 -23.07
C VAL A 50 5.91 10.46 -23.73
N ALA A 51 5.58 10.28 -25.01
CA ALA A 51 5.84 9.04 -25.73
C ALA A 51 7.32 8.83 -26.07
N ASN A 52 8.07 9.89 -26.40
CA ASN A 52 9.41 9.77 -26.98
C ASN A 52 10.54 10.29 -26.08
N PHE A 53 10.23 11.14 -25.10
CA PHE A 53 11.21 11.85 -24.27
C PHE A 53 10.82 11.87 -22.79
N SER A 54 10.17 10.81 -22.29
CA SER A 54 9.66 10.70 -20.91
C SER A 54 10.69 11.06 -19.83
N ASN A 55 11.94 10.61 -20.00
CA ASN A 55 13.06 10.93 -19.12
C ASN A 55 13.32 12.44 -19.04
N CYS A 56 13.53 13.09 -20.18
CA CYS A 56 13.81 14.53 -20.26
C CYS A 56 12.61 15.37 -19.82
N LEU A 57 11.40 14.93 -20.16
CA LEU A 57 10.17 15.61 -19.73
C LEU A 57 10.01 15.56 -18.21
N THR A 58 10.28 14.40 -17.58
CA THR A 58 10.24 14.25 -16.12
C THR A 58 11.20 15.21 -15.43
N LEU A 59 12.45 15.25 -15.89
CA LEU A 59 13.47 16.15 -15.36
C LEU A 59 13.05 17.62 -15.51
N ASN A 60 12.56 18.01 -16.68
CA ASN A 60 12.19 19.41 -16.94
C ASN A 60 10.92 19.84 -16.19
N LEU A 61 9.92 18.98 -16.01
CA LEU A 61 8.75 19.30 -15.17
C LEU A 61 9.14 19.49 -13.70
N LEU A 62 10.11 18.72 -13.18
CA LEU A 62 10.67 18.95 -11.85
C LEU A 62 11.43 20.28 -11.78
N LYS A 63 12.18 20.66 -12.82
CA LYS A 63 12.85 21.97 -12.89
C LYS A 63 11.83 23.12 -12.87
N VAL A 64 10.72 23.00 -13.62
CA VAL A 64 9.61 23.97 -13.57
C VAL A 64 9.07 24.11 -12.15
N TYR A 65 8.81 22.99 -11.46
CA TYR A 65 8.34 23.04 -10.07
C TYR A 65 9.33 23.69 -9.11
N ARG A 66 10.62 23.40 -9.30
CA ARG A 66 11.67 23.86 -8.39
C ARG A 66 11.99 25.34 -8.54
N HIS A 67 11.92 25.86 -9.77
CA HIS A 67 12.50 27.15 -10.14
C HIS A 67 11.49 28.20 -10.62
N SER A 68 10.27 27.80 -11.00
CA SER A 68 9.25 28.79 -11.40
C SER A 68 8.89 29.70 -10.23
N SER A 69 8.74 30.99 -10.51
CA SER A 69 8.22 31.97 -9.55
C SER A 69 6.70 31.94 -9.44
N ASP A 70 6.01 31.30 -10.39
CA ASP A 70 4.55 31.18 -10.41
C ASP A 70 4.11 29.90 -9.70
N ASP A 71 3.45 30.07 -8.55
CA ASP A 71 2.91 29.01 -7.72
C ASP A 71 1.87 28.12 -8.42
N LEU A 72 1.05 28.67 -9.31
CA LEU A 72 0.04 27.93 -10.06
C LEU A 72 0.72 27.06 -11.12
N VAL A 73 1.71 27.61 -11.83
CA VAL A 73 2.50 26.86 -12.81
C VAL A 73 3.29 25.74 -12.12
N ARG A 74 3.88 26.00 -10.95
CA ARG A 74 4.54 24.97 -10.14
C ARG A 74 3.59 23.81 -9.84
N PHE A 75 2.42 24.10 -9.29
CA PHE A 75 1.39 23.10 -8.97
C PHE A 75 0.96 22.31 -10.22
N ARG A 76 0.67 23.00 -11.33
CA ARG A 76 0.30 22.39 -12.61
C ARG A 76 1.38 21.45 -13.13
N SER A 77 2.65 21.81 -12.97
CA SER A 77 3.78 20.99 -13.40
C SER A 77 3.85 19.65 -12.66
N ILE A 78 3.78 19.66 -11.33
CA ILE A 78 3.83 18.41 -10.55
C ILE A 78 2.56 17.57 -10.72
N LEU A 79 1.40 18.21 -10.86
CA LEU A 79 0.15 17.51 -11.15
C LEU A 79 0.27 16.74 -12.46
N LEU A 80 0.69 17.44 -13.52
CA LEU A 80 0.89 16.88 -14.84
C LEU A 80 1.95 15.76 -14.83
N LEU A 81 3.04 15.95 -14.08
CA LEU A 81 4.08 14.94 -13.90
C LEU A 81 3.54 13.68 -13.21
N SER A 82 2.78 13.84 -12.12
CA SER A 82 2.22 12.71 -11.38
C SER A 82 1.28 11.86 -12.23
N GLU A 83 0.44 12.49 -13.06
CA GLU A 83 -0.44 11.81 -14.00
C GLU A 83 0.35 11.06 -15.08
N THR A 84 1.39 11.69 -15.62
CA THR A 84 2.26 11.08 -16.63
C THR A 84 2.98 9.87 -16.08
N LEU A 85 3.64 9.98 -14.92
CA LEU A 85 4.36 8.85 -14.32
C LEU A 85 3.43 7.70 -13.97
N THR A 86 2.22 7.99 -13.49
CA THR A 86 1.20 6.95 -13.25
C THR A 86 0.82 6.22 -14.54
N LYS A 87 0.59 6.95 -15.64
CA LYS A 87 0.28 6.36 -16.95
C LYS A 87 1.43 5.55 -17.52
N LEU A 88 2.67 6.04 -17.38
CA LEU A 88 3.88 5.36 -17.83
C LEU A 88 4.10 4.05 -17.06
N ARG A 89 3.95 4.08 -15.72
CA ARG A 89 4.04 2.88 -14.87
C ARG A 89 3.04 1.81 -15.30
N ASN A 90 1.79 2.19 -15.55
CA ASN A 90 0.75 1.25 -15.98
C ASN A 90 1.02 0.65 -17.38
N ARG A 91 1.89 1.26 -18.18
CA ARG A 91 2.34 0.75 -19.48
C ARG A 91 3.68 -0.01 -19.40
N GLY A 92 4.24 -0.19 -18.20
CA GLY A 92 5.56 -0.81 -18.01
C GLY A 92 6.72 0.01 -18.57
N LEU A 93 6.54 1.33 -18.72
CA LEU A 93 7.60 2.22 -19.21
C LEU A 93 8.46 2.70 -18.05
N GLU A 94 9.77 2.47 -18.18
CA GLU A 94 10.75 2.71 -17.14
C GLU A 94 11.60 3.95 -17.43
N LEU A 95 12.03 4.63 -16.38
CA LEU A 95 12.99 5.71 -16.47
C LEU A 95 14.40 5.14 -16.65
N SER A 96 15.20 5.74 -17.53
CA SER A 96 16.55 5.23 -17.77
C SER A 96 17.47 5.46 -16.56
N PRO A 97 18.44 4.57 -16.30
CA PRO A 97 19.41 4.75 -15.21
C PRO A 97 20.18 6.08 -15.29
N VAL A 98 20.49 6.54 -16.51
CA VAL A 98 21.18 7.82 -16.74
C VAL A 98 20.30 8.98 -16.29
N ALA A 99 19.01 8.97 -16.66
CA ALA A 99 18.08 10.03 -16.26
C ALA A 99 17.84 10.04 -14.75
N LEU A 100 17.81 8.87 -14.11
CA LEU A 100 17.65 8.75 -12.66
C LEU A 100 18.77 9.45 -11.88
N ASN A 101 20.00 9.48 -12.40
CA ASN A 101 21.10 10.21 -11.75
C ASN A 101 20.85 11.71 -11.63
N GLU A 102 20.10 12.29 -12.56
CA GLU A 102 19.71 13.71 -12.52
C GLU A 102 18.38 13.94 -11.81
N ILE A 103 17.41 13.04 -12.00
CA ILE A 103 16.06 13.16 -11.42
C ILE A 103 16.09 13.03 -9.89
N LYS A 104 16.85 12.07 -9.35
CA LYS A 104 16.91 11.80 -7.90
C LYS A 104 17.29 13.03 -7.06
N PRO A 105 18.46 13.69 -7.29
CA PRO A 105 18.85 14.85 -6.48
C PRO A 105 17.89 16.03 -6.64
N LEU A 106 17.34 16.23 -7.85
CA LEU A 106 16.35 17.30 -8.09
C LEU A 106 15.06 17.04 -7.32
N LEU A 107 14.56 15.80 -7.31
CA LEU A 107 13.36 15.45 -6.56
C LEU A 107 13.55 15.63 -5.04
N ILE A 108 14.71 15.25 -4.50
CA ILE A 108 15.07 15.53 -3.09
C ILE A 108 15.05 17.03 -2.82
N SER A 109 15.60 17.84 -3.73
CA SER A 109 15.55 19.30 -3.60
C SER A 109 14.12 19.85 -3.62
N CYS A 110 13.22 19.25 -4.41
CA CYS A 110 11.79 19.60 -4.42
C CYS A 110 11.10 19.26 -3.09
N LEU A 111 11.39 18.09 -2.50
CA LEU A 111 10.82 17.66 -1.21
C LEU A 111 11.24 18.57 -0.03
N THR A 112 12.47 19.05 -0.10
CA THR A 112 13.10 19.89 0.95
C THR A 112 12.86 21.38 0.75
N MET A 113 12.01 21.77 -0.22
CA MET A 113 11.65 23.17 -0.42
C MET A 113 11.04 23.78 0.86
N PRO A 114 11.56 24.92 1.34
CA PRO A 114 10.94 25.67 2.41
C PRO A 114 9.51 26.09 2.01
N LYS A 115 8.56 25.98 2.94
CA LYS A 115 7.16 26.40 2.73
C LYS A 115 6.41 25.69 1.59
N ALA A 116 6.75 24.44 1.25
CA ALA A 116 5.94 23.65 0.33
C ALA A 116 4.49 23.52 0.83
N LYS A 117 3.51 23.62 -0.07
CA LYS A 117 2.08 23.52 0.26
C LYS A 117 1.72 22.07 0.61
N LYS A 118 0.77 21.85 1.54
CA LYS A 118 0.25 20.49 1.86
C LYS A 118 -0.26 19.76 0.61
N SER A 119 -0.87 20.49 -0.33
CA SER A 119 -1.29 19.97 -1.64
C SER A 119 -0.14 19.43 -2.47
N ASP A 120 0.99 20.13 -2.49
CA ASP A 120 2.17 19.74 -3.27
C ASP A 120 2.77 18.47 -2.69
N THR A 121 2.85 18.37 -1.35
CA THR A 121 3.32 17.16 -0.66
C THR A 121 2.55 15.91 -1.08
N LYS A 122 1.22 16.00 -1.19
CA LYS A 122 0.36 14.88 -1.63
C LYS A 122 0.65 14.44 -3.08
N ILE A 123 1.06 15.36 -3.95
CA ILE A 123 1.42 15.05 -5.34
C ILE A 123 2.87 14.54 -5.42
N LEU A 124 3.79 15.19 -4.71
CA LEU A 124 5.20 14.84 -4.68
C LEU A 124 5.42 13.42 -4.15
N ARG A 125 4.68 12.96 -3.14
CA ARG A 125 4.78 11.57 -2.67
C ARG A 125 4.46 10.54 -3.77
N ILE A 126 3.53 10.85 -4.70
CA ILE A 126 3.21 9.98 -5.85
C ILE A 126 4.36 9.96 -6.85
N ILE A 127 4.98 11.11 -7.09
CA ILE A 127 6.16 11.24 -7.96
C ILE A 127 7.33 10.46 -7.35
N VAL A 128 7.60 10.63 -6.05
CA VAL A 128 8.62 9.89 -5.30
C VAL A 128 8.35 8.39 -5.40
N SER A 129 7.12 7.93 -5.16
CA SER A 129 6.74 6.53 -5.31
C SER A 129 7.11 5.95 -6.68
N SER A 130 6.82 6.70 -7.74
CA SER A 130 7.10 6.27 -9.12
C SER A 130 8.60 6.22 -9.40
N VAL A 131 9.38 7.22 -8.95
CA VAL A 131 10.83 7.22 -9.13
C VAL A 131 11.48 6.14 -8.25
N ALA A 132 11.03 5.97 -7.01
CA ALA A 132 11.50 4.94 -6.08
C ALA A 132 11.26 3.54 -6.64
N PHE A 133 10.11 3.29 -7.27
CA PHE A 133 9.84 2.03 -7.96
C PHE A 133 10.88 1.74 -9.05
N ASN A 134 11.19 2.73 -9.89
CA ASN A 134 12.22 2.59 -10.93
C ASN A 134 13.63 2.34 -10.34
N VAL A 135 13.96 3.02 -9.24
CA VAL A 135 15.29 2.91 -8.62
C VAL A 135 15.46 1.60 -7.86
N MET A 136 14.47 1.23 -7.05
CA MET A 136 14.59 0.18 -6.02
C MET A 136 14.07 -1.18 -6.50
N MET A 137 13.08 -1.21 -7.39
CA MET A 137 12.46 -2.47 -7.85
C MET A 137 12.98 -2.94 -9.21
N LEU A 138 13.37 -2.01 -10.09
CA LEU A 138 13.78 -2.31 -11.47
C LEU A 138 15.28 -2.12 -11.72
N GLY A 139 16.01 -1.53 -10.76
CA GLY A 139 17.44 -1.29 -10.90
C GLY A 139 18.26 -2.60 -10.93
N ASN A 140 19.01 -2.82 -12.03
CA ASN A 140 19.90 -3.96 -12.26
C ASN A 140 21.13 -4.07 -11.31
N GLY A 141 21.05 -3.60 -10.06
CA GLY A 141 22.21 -3.58 -9.16
C GLY A 141 21.93 -3.39 -7.68
N GLY A 142 20.69 -3.59 -7.21
CA GLY A 142 20.37 -3.55 -5.78
C GLY A 142 20.73 -2.24 -5.07
N ARG A 143 20.85 -1.12 -5.80
CA ARG A 143 21.20 0.17 -5.20
C ARG A 143 19.98 0.76 -4.52
N ASN A 144 20.09 0.90 -3.20
CA ASN A 144 19.17 1.70 -2.42
C ASN A 144 19.29 3.18 -2.81
N TRP A 145 18.17 3.88 -2.80
CA TRP A 145 18.16 5.34 -2.89
C TRP A 145 18.46 5.92 -1.51
N ASP A 146 19.67 5.69 -1.03
CA ASP A 146 20.11 6.07 0.31
C ASP A 146 19.86 7.55 0.63
N GLU A 147 20.04 8.42 -0.37
CA GLU A 147 19.81 9.87 -0.23
C GLU A 147 18.33 10.20 0.05
N LEU A 148 17.39 9.37 -0.41
CA LEU A 148 15.97 9.52 -0.05
C LEU A 148 15.74 9.11 1.40
N GLY A 149 16.43 8.09 1.91
CA GLY A 149 16.37 7.71 3.32
C GLY A 149 16.86 8.84 4.22
N ASP A 150 17.97 9.46 3.87
CA ASP A 150 18.52 10.62 4.60
C ASP A 150 17.59 11.84 4.49
N CYS A 151 16.94 12.03 3.34
CA CYS A 151 15.90 13.04 3.18
C CYS A 151 14.69 12.79 4.10
N ILE A 152 14.20 11.56 4.19
CA ILE A 152 13.08 11.21 5.08
C ILE A 152 13.47 11.44 6.55
N LEU A 153 14.70 11.07 6.94
CA LEU A 153 15.21 11.38 8.27
C LEU A 153 15.24 12.89 8.53
N SER A 154 15.76 13.68 7.60
CA SER A 154 15.77 15.15 7.73
C SER A 154 14.36 15.73 7.81
N LEU A 155 13.41 15.20 7.04
CA LEU A 155 12.00 15.61 7.12
C LEU A 155 11.39 15.21 8.47
N ALA A 156 11.67 14.01 8.98
CA ALA A 156 11.16 13.59 10.29
C ALA A 156 11.67 14.48 11.43
N ASN A 157 12.81 15.16 11.27
CA ASN A 157 13.30 16.12 12.26
C ASN A 157 12.62 17.50 12.19
N CYS A 158 12.17 17.94 11.00
CA CYS A 158 11.76 19.33 10.77
C CYS A 158 10.28 19.49 10.36
N ASP A 159 9.71 18.49 9.67
CA ASP A 159 8.33 18.43 9.18
C ASP A 159 7.86 16.95 9.14
N PRO A 160 7.52 16.35 10.31
CA PRO A 160 7.22 14.93 10.42
C PRO A 160 6.06 14.46 9.53
N LEU A 161 5.00 15.26 9.40
CA LEU A 161 3.85 14.92 8.56
C LEU A 161 4.24 14.82 7.08
N ARG A 162 5.22 15.61 6.62
CA ARG A 162 5.76 15.45 5.27
C ARG A 162 6.55 14.16 5.15
N ALA A 163 7.33 13.79 6.16
CA ALA A 163 8.05 12.51 6.19
C ALA A 163 7.08 11.32 6.11
N PHE A 164 5.98 11.35 6.88
CA PHE A 164 4.92 10.34 6.85
C PHE A 164 4.35 10.21 5.43
N ASN A 165 3.97 11.32 4.81
CA ASN A 165 3.44 11.33 3.44
C ASN A 165 4.43 10.72 2.43
N VAL A 166 5.70 11.10 2.48
CA VAL A 166 6.71 10.57 1.55
C VAL A 166 6.88 9.07 1.75
N PHE A 167 6.97 8.61 3.00
CA PHE A 167 7.12 7.20 3.34
C PHE A 167 5.91 6.36 2.91
N LEU A 168 4.69 6.86 3.11
CA LEU A 168 3.46 6.10 2.89
C LEU A 168 3.25 5.58 1.48
N ASP A 169 3.65 6.34 0.45
CA ASP A 169 3.48 5.91 -0.94
C ASP A 169 4.73 5.17 -1.47
N LEU A 170 5.78 4.95 -0.66
CA LEU A 170 6.94 4.18 -1.11
C LEU A 170 6.56 2.74 -1.51
N PRO A 171 7.20 2.18 -2.55
CA PRO A 171 7.12 0.76 -2.86
C PRO A 171 7.74 -0.07 -1.72
N PRO A 172 7.67 -1.41 -1.78
CA PRO A 172 8.41 -2.26 -0.86
C PRO A 172 9.90 -1.89 -0.88
N VAL A 173 10.47 -1.67 0.31
CA VAL A 173 11.85 -1.27 0.49
C VAL A 173 12.55 -2.24 1.44
N ASN A 174 13.86 -2.41 1.30
CA ASN A 174 14.59 -3.30 2.21
C ASN A 174 14.79 -2.69 3.60
N GLY A 175 15.01 -3.56 4.60
CA GLY A 175 15.23 -3.14 5.98
C GLY A 175 16.40 -2.18 6.15
N ALA A 176 17.48 -2.32 5.37
CA ALA A 176 18.63 -1.42 5.43
C ALA A 176 18.26 0.03 5.08
N PHE A 177 17.37 0.23 4.10
CA PHE A 177 16.84 1.54 3.75
C PHE A 177 15.96 2.11 4.88
N ILE A 178 15.05 1.29 5.43
CA ILE A 178 14.13 1.71 6.50
C ILE A 178 14.91 2.11 7.76
N ASN A 179 15.91 1.32 8.14
CA ASN A 179 16.69 1.51 9.37
C ASN A 179 17.43 2.85 9.44
N ARG A 180 17.62 3.54 8.31
CA ARG A 180 18.18 4.90 8.27
C ARG A 180 17.33 5.93 9.01
N PHE A 181 16.01 5.81 8.94
CA PHE A 181 15.08 6.80 9.50
C PHE A 181 14.05 6.20 10.45
N ARG A 182 13.97 4.86 10.54
CA ARG A 182 12.95 4.11 11.28
C ARG A 182 12.71 4.64 12.68
N GLN A 183 13.76 4.71 13.51
CA GLN A 183 13.63 5.12 14.91
C GLN A 183 13.02 6.51 15.00
N LYS A 184 13.59 7.48 14.27
CA LYS A 184 13.11 8.85 14.30
C LYS A 184 11.68 8.98 13.77
N LEU A 185 11.34 8.24 12.72
CA LEU A 185 10.00 8.24 12.16
C LEU A 185 8.98 7.68 13.17
N LEU A 186 9.31 6.58 13.86
CA LEU A 186 8.47 6.00 14.91
C LEU A 186 8.28 6.95 16.10
N GLU A 187 9.35 7.62 16.55
CA GLU A 187 9.26 8.62 17.61
C GLU A 187 8.22 9.70 17.28
N GLU A 188 8.24 10.23 16.06
CA GLU A 188 7.26 11.25 15.65
C GLU A 188 5.87 10.67 15.41
N VAL A 189 5.75 9.45 14.87
CA VAL A 189 4.47 8.75 14.74
C VAL A 189 3.82 8.59 16.11
N TYR A 190 4.56 8.14 17.11
CA TYR A 190 4.05 7.93 18.46
C TYR A 190 3.69 9.23 19.16
N LYS A 191 4.42 10.33 18.91
CA LYS A 191 4.02 11.65 19.41
C LYS A 191 2.62 12.03 18.93
N VAL A 192 2.32 11.81 17.65
CA VAL A 192 1.00 12.10 17.09
C VAL A 192 -0.06 11.12 17.63
N LEU A 193 0.26 9.83 17.66
CA LEU A 193 -0.68 8.80 18.13
C LEU A 193 -1.06 8.98 19.62
N PHE A 194 -0.16 9.48 20.47
CA PHE A 194 -0.41 9.64 21.91
C PHE A 194 -1.04 10.97 22.32
N HIS A 195 -1.25 11.90 21.40
CA HIS A 195 -1.90 13.18 21.67
C HIS A 195 -3.05 13.47 20.69
N PRO A 196 -4.03 12.55 20.57
CA PRO A 196 -5.14 12.70 19.61
C PRO A 196 -5.98 13.97 19.81
N GLU A 197 -5.93 14.59 20.99
CA GLU A 197 -6.60 15.85 21.31
C GLU A 197 -5.89 17.10 20.78
N GLN A 198 -4.59 16.98 20.47
CA GLN A 198 -3.77 18.10 19.98
C GLN A 198 -3.70 18.11 18.46
N ASP A 199 -3.88 16.95 17.85
CA ASP A 199 -3.75 16.74 16.42
C ASP A 199 -5.12 16.75 15.72
N LYS A 200 -5.13 17.21 14.46
CA LYS A 200 -6.34 17.11 13.63
C LYS A 200 -6.56 15.64 13.30
N ASP A 201 -7.82 15.22 13.14
CA ASP A 201 -8.16 13.83 12.77
C ASP A 201 -7.32 13.33 11.57
N GLU A 202 -7.07 14.18 10.56
CA GLU A 202 -6.23 13.84 9.40
C GLU A 202 -4.78 13.45 9.76
N ASP A 203 -4.18 14.08 10.77
CA ASP A 203 -2.78 13.88 11.13
C ASP A 203 -2.63 12.59 11.96
N TRP A 204 -3.59 12.29 12.82
CA TRP A 204 -3.67 10.99 13.52
C TRP A 204 -3.88 9.82 12.56
N ILE A 205 -4.78 9.98 11.57
CA ILE A 205 -4.99 8.99 10.49
C ILE A 205 -3.69 8.74 9.74
N LEU A 206 -2.96 9.81 9.39
CA LEU A 206 -1.68 9.71 8.70
C LEU A 206 -0.63 8.96 9.53
N ALA A 207 -0.57 9.21 10.84
CA ALA A 207 0.32 8.51 11.75
C ALA A 207 -0.04 7.02 11.89
N LEU A 208 -1.32 6.68 11.98
CA LEU A 208 -1.80 5.30 11.98
C LEU A 208 -1.37 4.55 10.71
N GLU A 209 -1.66 5.11 9.52
CA GLU A 209 -1.27 4.51 8.25
C GLU A 209 0.26 4.32 8.20
N THR A 210 1.03 5.29 8.71
CA THR A 210 2.50 5.25 8.70
C THR A 210 3.02 4.15 9.62
N ALA A 211 2.45 4.01 10.82
CA ALA A 211 2.79 2.95 11.76
C ALA A 211 2.53 1.55 11.15
N ILE A 212 1.34 1.35 10.57
CA ILE A 212 0.98 0.08 9.95
C ILE A 212 1.87 -0.24 8.76
N LYS A 213 2.16 0.74 7.89
CA LYS A 213 3.11 0.54 6.79
C LYS A 213 4.51 0.20 7.30
N LEU A 214 5.00 0.85 8.35
CA LEU A 214 6.28 0.49 8.97
C LEU A 214 6.27 -0.97 9.44
N GLY A 215 5.21 -1.39 10.14
CA GLY A 215 5.10 -2.78 10.61
C GLY A 215 5.08 -3.81 9.47
N ILE A 216 4.43 -3.49 8.35
CA ILE A 216 4.45 -4.30 7.11
C ILE A 216 5.87 -4.36 6.51
N GLN A 217 6.61 -3.26 6.53
CA GLN A 217 7.91 -3.15 5.85
C GLN A 217 9.11 -3.60 6.71
N VAL A 218 8.94 -3.71 8.04
CA VAL A 218 9.93 -4.27 8.97
C VAL A 218 10.25 -5.72 8.59
N LEU A 219 11.51 -6.15 8.75
CA LEU A 219 11.97 -7.50 8.38
C LEU A 219 11.36 -8.58 9.29
N ASP A 220 11.23 -9.80 8.76
CA ASP A 220 10.68 -10.95 9.49
C ASP A 220 11.49 -11.32 10.75
N SER A 221 12.80 -11.06 10.74
CA SER A 221 13.67 -11.26 11.90
C SER A 221 13.44 -10.26 13.05
N GLU A 222 12.69 -9.18 12.82
CA GLU A 222 12.46 -8.09 13.78
C GLU A 222 11.06 -8.19 14.42
N SER A 223 10.70 -9.39 14.89
CA SER A 223 9.37 -9.65 15.48
C SER A 223 9.03 -8.75 16.68
N GLU A 224 10.01 -8.42 17.52
CA GLU A 224 9.84 -7.49 18.66
C GLU A 224 9.43 -6.09 18.20
N SER A 225 10.00 -5.63 17.09
CA SER A 225 9.70 -4.32 16.51
C SER A 225 8.28 -4.24 15.96
N ARG A 226 7.80 -5.32 15.31
CA ARG A 226 6.40 -5.41 14.87
C ARG A 226 5.44 -5.41 16.05
N ARG A 227 5.76 -6.14 17.12
CA ARG A 227 4.94 -6.16 18.35
C ARG A 227 4.87 -4.78 19.01
N GLU A 228 6.00 -4.08 19.11
CA GLU A 228 6.06 -2.73 19.66
C GLU A 228 5.14 -1.77 18.89
N ILE A 229 5.19 -1.80 17.55
CA ILE A 229 4.31 -0.97 16.71
C ILE A 229 2.83 -1.29 16.99
N LEU A 230 2.47 -2.57 17.01
CA LEU A 230 1.10 -3.00 17.29
C LEU A 230 0.62 -2.54 18.67
N ASP A 231 1.42 -2.78 19.71
CA ASP A 231 1.06 -2.44 21.08
C ASP A 231 0.83 -0.93 21.24
N ASN A 232 1.69 -0.10 20.65
CA ASN A 232 1.54 1.35 20.70
C ASN A 232 0.32 1.85 19.92
N VAL A 233 0.06 1.31 18.72
CA VAL A 233 -1.13 1.64 17.93
C VAL A 233 -2.41 1.26 18.67
N LEU A 234 -2.45 0.07 19.28
CA LEU A 234 -3.62 -0.43 20.00
C LEU A 234 -3.86 0.37 21.28
N LYS A 235 -2.80 0.68 22.03
CA LYS A 235 -2.89 1.54 23.22
C LYS A 235 -3.40 2.93 22.88
N SER A 236 -2.90 3.52 21.79
CA SER A 236 -3.38 4.81 21.29
C SER A 236 -4.85 4.74 20.90
N SER A 237 -5.26 3.69 20.19
CA SER A 237 -6.65 3.48 19.77
C SER A 237 -7.59 3.30 20.96
N ASP A 238 -7.17 2.55 21.98
CA ASP A 238 -7.93 2.34 23.22
C ASP A 238 -8.09 3.64 24.00
N THR A 239 -7.01 4.43 24.10
CA THR A 239 -7.06 5.76 24.70
C THR A 239 -8.06 6.66 23.96
N LEU A 240 -8.03 6.66 22.63
CA LEU A 240 -8.93 7.45 21.79
C LEU A 240 -10.40 7.05 21.99
N VAL A 241 -10.70 5.76 22.11
CA VAL A 241 -12.05 5.27 22.45
C VAL A 241 -12.44 5.66 23.88
N SER A 242 -11.54 5.56 24.85
CA SER A 242 -11.79 5.94 26.24
C SER A 242 -12.10 7.43 26.41
N MET A 243 -11.60 8.27 25.49
CA MET A 243 -11.90 9.71 25.39
C MET A 243 -13.23 10.00 24.70
N GLY A 244 -13.99 8.98 24.28
CA GLY A 244 -15.27 9.13 23.58
C GLY A 244 -15.13 9.46 22.09
N MET A 245 -13.93 9.31 21.51
CA MET A 245 -13.64 9.66 20.11
C MET A 245 -13.74 8.46 19.16
N GLU A 246 -14.60 7.47 19.45
CA GLU A 246 -14.74 6.25 18.65
C GLU A 246 -15.01 6.53 17.16
N GLN A 247 -15.70 7.63 16.83
CA GLN A 247 -15.92 8.05 15.45
C GLN A 247 -14.61 8.35 14.70
N SER A 248 -13.64 9.02 15.34
CA SER A 248 -12.33 9.29 14.73
C SER A 248 -11.56 7.98 14.48
N LEU A 249 -11.62 7.00 15.40
CA LEU A 249 -11.06 5.67 15.16
C LEU A 249 -11.73 4.99 13.95
N GLN A 250 -13.06 5.08 13.88
CA GLN A 250 -13.81 4.49 12.77
C GLN A 250 -13.40 5.10 11.43
N GLU A 251 -13.30 6.43 11.35
CA GLU A 251 -12.86 7.14 10.15
C GLU A 251 -11.43 6.75 9.77
N ALA A 252 -10.53 6.65 10.75
CA ALA A 252 -9.17 6.21 10.53
C ALA A 252 -9.07 4.78 9.98
N LEU A 253 -9.85 3.85 10.52
CA LEU A 253 -9.88 2.48 10.01
C LEU A 253 -10.47 2.40 8.59
N GLN A 254 -11.44 3.25 8.24
CA GLN A 254 -11.94 3.32 6.87
C GLN A 254 -10.89 3.84 5.89
N HIS A 255 -10.06 4.80 6.32
CA HIS A 255 -8.91 5.26 5.56
C HIS A 255 -7.87 4.15 5.40
N LEU A 256 -7.52 3.49 6.50
CA LEU A 256 -6.57 2.38 6.51
C LEU A 256 -7.01 1.23 5.60
N VAL A 257 -8.30 0.87 5.57
CA VAL A 257 -8.82 -0.16 4.64
C VAL A 257 -8.52 0.22 3.18
N LYS A 258 -8.78 1.47 2.78
CA LYS A 258 -8.51 1.94 1.41
C LYS A 258 -7.01 1.93 1.11
N PHE A 259 -6.21 2.36 2.08
CA PHE A 259 -4.75 2.35 1.98
C PHE A 259 -4.20 0.93 1.80
N LEU A 260 -4.59 -0.01 2.66
CA LEU A 260 -4.15 -1.40 2.62
C LEU A 260 -4.57 -2.09 1.32
N ALA A 261 -5.80 -1.86 0.83
CA ALA A 261 -6.25 -2.42 -0.44
C ALA A 261 -5.42 -1.92 -1.63
N LYS A 262 -5.07 -0.62 -1.64
CA LYS A 262 -4.16 -0.06 -2.64
C LYS A 262 -2.77 -0.67 -2.51
N GLU A 263 -2.22 -0.76 -1.30
CA GLU A 263 -0.87 -1.28 -1.06
C GLU A 263 -0.76 -2.75 -1.46
N ALA A 264 -1.72 -3.59 -1.04
CA ALA A 264 -1.88 -4.99 -1.42
C ALA A 264 -1.92 -5.20 -2.94
N SER A 265 -2.66 -4.35 -3.66
CA SER A 265 -2.76 -4.47 -5.13
C SER A 265 -1.44 -4.17 -5.85
N LEU A 266 -0.56 -3.37 -5.23
CA LEU A 266 0.71 -2.94 -5.80
C LEU A 266 1.88 -3.80 -5.30
N CYS A 267 1.77 -4.36 -4.10
CA CYS A 267 2.82 -5.06 -3.38
C CYS A 267 2.39 -6.49 -3.11
N LYS A 268 3.10 -7.48 -3.66
CA LYS A 268 2.86 -8.88 -3.32
C LYS A 268 3.35 -9.14 -1.90
N TRP A 269 2.44 -9.11 -0.92
CA TRP A 269 2.80 -9.32 0.47
C TRP A 269 3.28 -10.75 0.75
N SER A 270 4.26 -10.86 1.65
CA SER A 270 4.70 -12.14 2.20
C SER A 270 3.69 -12.68 3.22
N LYS A 271 3.82 -13.95 3.61
CA LYS A 271 3.03 -14.57 4.68
C LYS A 271 3.10 -13.77 5.98
N ASP A 272 4.29 -13.32 6.34
CA ASP A 272 4.53 -12.61 7.60
C ASP A 272 3.96 -11.20 7.58
N GLN A 273 3.97 -10.53 6.42
CA GLN A 273 3.30 -9.24 6.22
C GLN A 273 1.78 -9.37 6.36
N CYS A 274 1.20 -10.39 5.72
CA CYS A 274 -0.22 -10.70 5.89
C CYS A 274 -0.55 -11.06 7.35
N GLY A 275 0.31 -11.83 8.01
CA GLY A 275 0.19 -12.20 9.43
C GLY A 275 0.21 -10.98 10.35
N PHE A 276 1.09 -10.01 10.11
CA PHE A 276 1.12 -8.74 10.85
C PHE A 276 -0.21 -7.96 10.71
N VAL A 277 -0.74 -7.84 9.49
CA VAL A 277 -2.01 -7.13 9.25
C VAL A 277 -3.20 -7.91 9.85
N ALA A 278 -3.17 -9.23 9.81
CA ALA A 278 -4.17 -10.09 10.43
C ALA A 278 -4.19 -9.92 11.96
N GLU A 279 -3.01 -9.91 12.59
CA GLU A 279 -2.83 -9.68 14.03
C GLU A 279 -3.36 -8.31 14.44
N PHE A 280 -3.01 -7.26 13.68
CA PHE A 280 -3.57 -5.93 13.88
C PHE A 280 -5.10 -5.96 13.82
N ALA A 281 -5.67 -6.56 12.77
CA ALA A 281 -7.11 -6.62 12.56
C ALA A 281 -7.82 -7.41 13.68
N PHE A 282 -7.20 -8.46 14.21
CA PHE A 282 -7.70 -9.21 15.36
C PHE A 282 -7.72 -8.36 16.63
N ARG A 283 -6.59 -7.76 17.00
CA ARG A 283 -6.49 -7.03 18.27
C ARG A 283 -7.33 -5.75 18.27
N ILE A 284 -7.37 -5.02 17.16
CA ILE A 284 -8.16 -3.77 17.08
C ILE A 284 -9.68 -4.03 17.12
N ALA A 285 -10.13 -5.24 16.77
CA ALA A 285 -11.54 -5.64 16.86
C ALA A 285 -12.08 -5.62 18.31
N GLY A 286 -11.17 -5.76 19.30
CA GLY A 286 -11.49 -5.70 20.72
C GLY A 286 -11.50 -4.29 21.32
N VAL A 287 -11.02 -3.28 20.58
CA VAL A 287 -10.88 -1.90 21.08
C VAL A 287 -12.13 -1.05 20.83
N GLY A 288 -12.78 -1.23 19.67
CA GLY A 288 -13.96 -0.46 19.29
C GLY A 288 -15.27 -1.26 19.27
N GLY A 289 -16.37 -0.56 19.03
CA GLY A 289 -17.70 -1.12 18.90
C GLY A 289 -17.96 -1.78 17.55
N THR A 290 -19.25 -1.90 17.18
CA THR A 290 -19.71 -2.65 16.01
C THR A 290 -19.11 -2.16 14.68
N LYS A 291 -18.95 -0.85 14.50
CA LYS A 291 -18.41 -0.27 13.26
C LYS A 291 -16.90 -0.49 13.09
N THR A 292 -16.15 -0.61 14.19
CA THR A 292 -14.75 -1.04 14.16
C THR A 292 -14.65 -2.47 13.64
N LYS A 293 -15.53 -3.36 14.11
CA LYS A 293 -15.61 -4.75 13.61
C LYS A 293 -15.94 -4.82 12.12
N GLU A 294 -16.80 -3.94 11.60
CA GLU A 294 -17.07 -3.87 10.16
C GLU A 294 -15.82 -3.50 9.34
N SER A 295 -15.01 -2.57 9.81
CA SER A 295 -13.76 -2.20 9.14
C SER A 295 -12.73 -3.33 9.20
N VAL A 296 -12.62 -4.00 10.36
CA VAL A 296 -11.81 -5.22 10.53
C VAL A 296 -12.21 -6.32 9.56
N LYS A 297 -13.52 -6.56 9.39
CA LYS A 297 -14.02 -7.55 8.42
C LYS A 297 -13.59 -7.25 6.99
N LYS A 298 -13.52 -5.96 6.59
CA LYS A 298 -13.00 -5.56 5.27
C LYS A 298 -11.51 -5.84 5.14
N ILE A 299 -10.71 -5.56 6.18
CA ILE A 299 -9.27 -5.88 6.20
C ILE A 299 -9.07 -7.39 6.05
N ARG A 300 -9.79 -8.19 6.83
CA ARG A 300 -9.73 -9.67 6.77
C ARG A 300 -10.16 -10.22 5.41
N GLY A 301 -11.26 -9.72 4.86
CA GLY A 301 -11.74 -10.12 3.53
C GLY A 301 -10.69 -9.90 2.44
N MET A 302 -10.04 -8.73 2.46
CA MET A 302 -8.92 -8.43 1.55
C MET A 302 -7.75 -9.41 1.72
N LEU A 303 -7.39 -9.78 2.96
CA LEU A 303 -6.32 -10.76 3.20
C LEU A 303 -6.70 -12.16 2.68
N THR A 304 -7.95 -12.58 2.81
CA THR A 304 -8.40 -13.90 2.32
C THR A 304 -8.40 -14.04 0.81
N GLU A 305 -8.41 -12.92 0.07
CA GLU A 305 -8.27 -12.91 -1.39
C GLU A 305 -6.80 -13.03 -1.84
N MET A 306 -5.83 -12.95 -0.92
CA MET A 306 -4.41 -13.06 -1.25
C MET A 306 -3.95 -14.51 -1.30
N GLU A 307 -3.38 -14.92 -2.43
CA GLU A 307 -2.86 -16.28 -2.66
C GLU A 307 -1.84 -16.74 -1.60
N ASN A 308 -1.04 -15.81 -1.06
CA ASN A 308 0.02 -16.13 -0.11
C ASN A 308 -0.45 -16.20 1.34
N TYR A 309 -1.68 -15.77 1.67
CA TYR A 309 -2.15 -15.73 3.04
C TYR A 309 -2.76 -17.07 3.47
N VAL A 310 -2.24 -17.63 4.56
CA VAL A 310 -2.86 -18.75 5.25
C VAL A 310 -3.39 -18.21 6.57
N PRO A 311 -4.72 -18.19 6.78
CA PRO A 311 -5.29 -17.72 8.03
C PRO A 311 -4.75 -18.49 9.23
N ASP A 312 -4.25 -17.78 10.24
CA ASP A 312 -3.95 -18.36 11.54
C ASP A 312 -5.27 -18.59 12.29
N PRO A 313 -5.60 -19.85 12.66
CA PRO A 313 -6.83 -20.17 13.38
C PRO A 313 -7.03 -19.34 14.67
N SER A 314 -5.94 -18.99 15.36
CA SER A 314 -5.98 -18.22 16.60
C SER A 314 -6.46 -16.79 16.43
N LEU A 315 -6.38 -16.26 15.20
CA LEU A 315 -6.75 -14.88 14.87
C LEU A 315 -8.14 -14.77 14.26
N LEU A 316 -8.85 -15.88 14.03
CA LEU A 316 -10.17 -15.87 13.42
C LEU A 316 -11.26 -15.58 14.46
N GLU A 317 -12.25 -14.78 14.06
CA GLU A 317 -13.50 -14.71 14.83
C GLU A 317 -14.15 -16.08 14.82
N ASN A 318 -14.95 -16.38 15.85
CA ASN A 318 -15.60 -17.68 15.97
C ASN A 318 -16.28 -18.12 14.65
N GLN A 319 -17.15 -17.31 14.07
CA GLN A 319 -17.85 -17.68 12.84
C GLN A 319 -16.91 -17.88 11.64
N ASP A 320 -15.83 -17.11 11.57
CA ASP A 320 -14.83 -17.22 10.50
C ASP A 320 -13.97 -18.47 10.66
N LEU A 321 -13.63 -18.84 11.90
CA LEU A 321 -12.88 -20.04 12.23
C LEU A 321 -13.63 -21.30 11.79
N ASP A 322 -14.93 -21.38 12.11
CA ASP A 322 -15.75 -22.53 11.74
C ASP A 322 -15.82 -22.69 10.23
N ARG A 323 -15.99 -21.57 9.51
CA ARG A 323 -16.01 -21.56 8.03
C ARG A 323 -14.66 -21.95 7.44
N TYR A 324 -13.56 -21.45 8.00
CA TYR A 324 -12.20 -21.77 7.57
C TYR A 324 -11.88 -23.26 7.78
N LEU A 325 -12.15 -23.79 8.97
CA LEU A 325 -11.99 -25.20 9.29
C LEU A 325 -12.83 -26.05 8.34
N TYR A 326 -14.10 -25.69 8.13
CA TYR A 326 -14.99 -26.39 7.20
C TYR A 326 -14.43 -26.41 5.76
N ASN A 327 -13.93 -25.27 5.26
CA ASN A 327 -13.31 -25.18 3.93
C ASN A 327 -12.02 -26.00 3.80
N ASN A 328 -11.17 -26.04 4.81
CA ASN A 328 -9.99 -26.90 4.80
C ASN A 328 -10.36 -28.39 4.73
N LEU A 329 -11.46 -28.77 5.39
CA LEU A 329 -11.98 -30.12 5.33
C LEU A 329 -12.65 -30.44 3.97
N MET A 330 -13.03 -29.45 3.15
CA MET A 330 -13.58 -29.70 1.80
C MET A 330 -12.61 -30.43 0.87
N GLN A 331 -11.30 -30.28 1.11
CA GLN A 331 -10.25 -30.92 0.30
C GLN A 331 -9.84 -32.29 0.84
N LYS A 332 -10.42 -32.73 1.97
CA LYS A 332 -10.11 -34.00 2.61
C LYS A 332 -11.15 -35.06 2.29
N SER A 333 -10.70 -36.30 2.24
CA SER A 333 -11.59 -37.46 2.14
C SER A 333 -12.39 -37.64 3.43
N ALA A 334 -13.54 -38.30 3.37
CA ALA A 334 -14.34 -38.61 4.55
C ALA A 334 -13.52 -39.42 5.58
N LEU A 335 -12.64 -40.30 5.10
CA LEU A 335 -11.71 -41.05 5.97
C LEU A 335 -10.71 -40.13 6.67
N GLU A 336 -10.11 -39.17 5.96
CA GLU A 336 -9.17 -38.20 6.53
C GLU A 336 -9.85 -37.26 7.54
N ILE A 337 -11.11 -36.89 7.32
CA ILE A 337 -11.90 -36.07 8.25
C ILE A 337 -12.18 -36.87 9.53
N LEU A 338 -12.57 -38.14 9.40
CA LEU A 338 -12.85 -39.01 10.56
C LEU A 338 -11.57 -39.35 11.35
N GLN A 339 -10.43 -39.49 10.67
CA GLN A 339 -9.12 -39.65 11.31
C GLN A 339 -8.69 -38.37 12.04
N ALA A 340 -8.90 -37.19 11.44
CA ALA A 340 -8.67 -35.92 12.12
C ALA A 340 -9.55 -35.81 13.38
N PHE A 341 -10.84 -36.17 13.27
CA PHE A 341 -11.81 -36.16 14.37
C PHE A 341 -11.43 -37.07 15.55
N SER A 342 -10.85 -38.24 15.27
CA SER A 342 -10.47 -39.24 16.28
C SER A 342 -9.12 -38.96 16.95
N ALA A 343 -8.39 -37.93 16.52
CA ALA A 343 -7.16 -37.49 17.17
C ALA A 343 -7.47 -36.88 18.55
N THR A 344 -6.79 -37.34 19.59
CA THR A 344 -7.01 -36.96 21.00
C THR A 344 -6.65 -35.51 21.34
N GLU A 345 -6.06 -34.77 20.40
CA GLU A 345 -5.51 -33.42 20.64
C GLU A 345 -6.39 -32.27 20.09
N LEU A 346 -7.54 -32.56 19.47
CA LEU A 346 -8.43 -31.50 18.96
C LEU A 346 -9.42 -31.00 20.01
N ASP A 347 -9.70 -29.71 19.99
CA ASP A 347 -10.74 -29.10 20.82
C ASP A 347 -12.16 -29.48 20.34
N ASP A 348 -13.14 -29.38 21.25
CA ASP A 348 -14.53 -29.80 21.02
C ASP A 348 -15.19 -29.10 19.83
N ARG A 349 -14.73 -27.90 19.51
CA ARG A 349 -15.32 -27.09 18.46
C ARG A 349 -14.78 -27.46 17.08
N THR A 350 -13.47 -27.66 16.94
CA THR A 350 -12.90 -28.25 15.72
C THR A 350 -13.54 -29.61 15.43
N ARG A 351 -13.82 -30.37 16.49
CA ARG A 351 -14.54 -31.64 16.40
C ARG A 351 -15.96 -31.48 15.85
N GLU A 352 -16.71 -30.48 16.30
CA GLU A 352 -18.07 -30.20 15.81
C GLU A 352 -18.08 -29.83 14.31
N VAL A 353 -17.13 -28.99 13.87
CA VAL A 353 -17.00 -28.61 12.46
C VAL A 353 -16.64 -29.82 11.58
N ALA A 354 -15.75 -30.69 12.08
CA ALA A 354 -15.39 -31.95 11.41
C ALA A 354 -16.58 -32.90 11.28
N ILE A 355 -17.38 -33.10 12.34
CA ILE A 355 -18.60 -33.90 12.29
C ILE A 355 -19.57 -33.33 11.27
N ARG A 356 -19.82 -32.02 11.30
CA ARG A 356 -20.75 -31.37 10.37
C ARG A 356 -20.33 -31.62 8.92
N ARG A 357 -19.04 -31.47 8.61
CA ARG A 357 -18.56 -31.74 7.23
C ARG A 357 -18.67 -33.22 6.85
N LEU A 358 -18.33 -34.13 7.75
CA LEU A 358 -18.46 -35.57 7.51
C LEU A 358 -19.92 -35.97 7.26
N HIS A 359 -20.84 -35.43 8.07
CA HIS A 359 -22.27 -35.61 7.90
C HIS A 359 -22.73 -35.14 6.51
N ASP A 360 -22.29 -33.96 6.06
CA ASP A 360 -22.65 -33.43 4.76
C ASP A 360 -22.16 -34.33 3.61
N LEU A 361 -20.94 -34.88 3.68
CA LEU A 361 -20.42 -35.85 2.70
C LEU A 361 -21.26 -37.14 2.62
N LEU A 362 -21.69 -37.66 3.77
CA LEU A 362 -22.54 -38.85 3.84
C LEU A 362 -23.96 -38.56 3.30
N CYS A 363 -24.50 -37.36 3.57
CA CYS A 363 -25.76 -36.90 3.00
C CYS A 363 -25.69 -36.71 1.48
N ASP A 364 -24.60 -36.13 0.95
CA ASP A 364 -24.38 -35.98 -0.48
C ASP A 364 -24.30 -37.35 -1.17
N HIS A 365 -23.62 -38.32 -0.55
CA HIS A 365 -23.56 -39.70 -1.05
C HIS A 365 -24.93 -40.38 -1.09
N THR A 366 -25.68 -40.32 0.01
CA THR A 366 -27.01 -40.96 0.12
C THR A 366 -28.08 -40.29 -0.75
N SER A 367 -27.92 -39.01 -1.07
CA SER A 367 -28.80 -38.26 -1.97
C SER A 367 -28.39 -38.33 -3.45
N GLY A 368 -27.29 -39.01 -3.78
CA GLY A 368 -26.78 -39.16 -5.15
C GLY A 368 -26.13 -37.89 -5.71
N ASN A 369 -25.83 -36.91 -4.87
CA ASN A 369 -25.19 -35.63 -5.23
C ASN A 369 -23.65 -35.67 -5.10
N GLY A 370 -23.08 -36.79 -4.64
CA GLY A 370 -21.66 -37.10 -4.62
C GLY A 370 -21.43 -38.62 -4.52
N GLU A 371 -20.24 -39.11 -4.85
CA GLU A 371 -19.88 -40.53 -4.69
C GLU A 371 -18.67 -40.67 -3.77
N LEU A 372 -18.86 -41.37 -2.65
CA LEU A 372 -17.75 -41.91 -1.85
C LEU A 372 -17.34 -43.24 -2.48
N ASP A 373 -16.04 -43.48 -2.58
CA ASP A 373 -15.52 -44.75 -3.11
C ASP A 373 -15.93 -45.91 -2.17
N VAL A 374 -16.18 -47.09 -2.74
CA VAL A 374 -16.51 -48.31 -2.00
C VAL A 374 -15.40 -48.61 -0.98
N ALA A 375 -14.14 -48.42 -1.37
CA ALA A 375 -12.99 -48.57 -0.46
C ALA A 375 -13.02 -47.56 0.69
N GLU A 376 -13.55 -46.36 0.47
CA GLU A 376 -13.66 -45.34 1.51
C GLU A 376 -14.78 -45.68 2.49
N ILE A 377 -15.92 -46.15 2.00
CA ILE A 377 -17.05 -46.63 2.82
C ILE A 377 -16.63 -47.83 3.67
N GLU A 378 -15.93 -48.80 3.10
CA GLU A 378 -15.42 -49.97 3.82
C GLU A 378 -14.48 -49.58 4.98
N ASN A 379 -13.69 -48.51 4.80
CA ASN A 379 -12.80 -47.99 5.85
C ASN A 379 -13.53 -47.12 6.90
N LEU A 380 -14.61 -46.43 6.52
CA LEU A 380 -15.43 -45.61 7.42
C LEU A 380 -16.34 -46.45 8.32
N GLN A 381 -16.89 -47.54 7.78
CA GLN A 381 -17.88 -48.39 8.45
C GLN A 381 -17.44 -48.89 9.85
N PRO A 382 -16.22 -49.42 10.07
CA PRO A 382 -15.80 -49.87 11.40
C PRO A 382 -15.55 -48.73 12.39
N LEU A 383 -15.41 -47.49 11.93
CA LEU A 383 -15.14 -46.32 12.76
C LEU A 383 -16.42 -45.56 13.17
N LEU A 384 -17.53 -45.78 12.45
CA LEU A 384 -18.84 -45.19 12.74
C LEU A 384 -19.75 -46.13 13.56
N ILE A 385 -19.47 -47.43 13.51
CA ILE A 385 -20.19 -48.48 14.24
C ILE A 385 -19.34 -48.87 15.45
N THR A 386 -19.39 -48.04 16.48
CA THR A 386 -18.97 -48.41 17.85
C THR A 386 -20.14 -48.41 18.78
#